data_AF-A0A9J6BEW9-F1
#
_entry.id   AF-A0A9J6BEW9-F1
#
_cell.length_a   1.000
_cell.length_b   1.000
_cell.length_c   1.000
_cell.angle_alpha   90.00
_cell.angle_beta   90.00
_cell.angle_gamma   90.00
#
_symmetry.space_group_name_H-M   'P 1'
#
loop_
_entity.id
_entity.type
_entity.pdbx_description
1 polymer ?
#
loop_
_entity_poly.entity_id
_entity_poly.type
_entity_poly.pdbx_seq_one_letter_code
_entity_poly.pdbx_strand_id
1 'polypeptide(L)'
;MKTLWFEFFFIPFVSAVEINCEFRNISWGGVGLFYDCNLQNDPRITSLYTAVTVVNGNHQLPMNNEKVQGFTSQSSSQIINYIPHGLDKFFPNLISIDINDGRIKEIHQKDLEQYPKLKILDLFENDIEYLEKDLFKFNTELQIVWIYNNKITQIYPTIFDHLNNLKRLWLTNNKCINKNKEDRSGVLELIKEVKENCSSIFSVLDQLNNLNETNLKNFQIIKNQITESLSKILNLKSDVKDIKNDLIDKLKKSETSINQKFEITAKNMTDIIQILMKQQEKISMIKFGEQNEEVNQNLNNLKNETSQQFLSLKAETIHQFFFIALPLICLFTSLNIAMIYLCCRKYNKAGKPQKSSSSNDAELEERNLSVIQLNIENFEENLQEANLIFIKFFTEKCPFSKKIAPVWIDVASSLKTSHEVKIAELECIKNKKICDEFNVNSFPTFKIFKNGKEISTFDTEKFNANTENFVKFAKSFIDKKVENLQINSKKSFAKCLG
;
A
#
# COMPACT_ATOMS: atom_id res chain seq x y z
N MET A 1 0.13 16.03 -22.97
CA MET A 1 1.31 16.82 -22.58
C MET A 1 2.18 15.95 -21.69
N LYS A 2 3.44 15.74 -22.08
CA LYS A 2 4.41 14.91 -21.36
C LYS A 2 4.72 15.54 -19.99
N THR A 3 4.50 14.81 -18.91
CA THR A 3 4.89 15.20 -17.55
C THR A 3 6.39 14.97 -17.39
N LEU A 4 7.14 16.08 -17.32
CA LEU A 4 8.53 16.11 -16.89
C LEU A 4 8.55 15.88 -15.38
N TRP A 5 9.09 14.73 -14.97
CA TRP A 5 9.50 14.47 -13.59
C TRP A 5 10.72 15.36 -13.29
N PHE A 6 10.56 16.33 -12.39
CA PHE A 6 11.71 16.96 -11.74
C PHE A 6 12.23 15.98 -10.69
N GLU A 7 13.25 15.21 -11.05
CA GLU A 7 14.14 14.63 -10.04
C GLU A 7 14.78 15.80 -9.29
N PHE A 8 14.48 15.92 -7.99
CA PHE A 8 15.33 16.68 -7.09
C PHE A 8 16.66 15.95 -7.02
N PHE A 9 17.56 16.27 -7.95
CA PHE A 9 18.99 16.05 -7.75
C PHE A 9 19.37 16.89 -6.53
N PHE A 10 19.47 16.23 -5.37
CA PHE A 10 20.45 16.64 -4.38
C PHE A 10 21.78 16.65 -5.12
N ILE A 11 22.26 17.83 -5.50
CA ILE A 11 23.65 18.00 -5.91
C ILE A 11 24.42 17.93 -4.58
N PRO A 12 25.07 16.80 -4.23
CA PRO A 12 25.99 16.83 -3.10
C PRO A 12 27.00 17.94 -3.39
N PHE A 13 27.30 18.79 -2.41
CA PHE A 13 28.43 19.70 -2.53
C PHE A 13 29.69 18.83 -2.72
N VAL A 14 30.09 18.63 -3.98
CA VAL A 14 31.31 17.90 -4.33
C VAL A 14 32.47 18.76 -3.86
N SER A 15 33.05 18.42 -2.71
CA SER A 15 34.31 19.03 -2.29
C SER A 15 35.38 18.73 -3.34
N ALA A 16 36.15 19.74 -3.72
CA ALA A 16 37.24 19.61 -4.68
C ALA A 16 38.56 19.38 -3.93
N VAL A 17 39.43 18.53 -4.45
CA VAL A 17 40.77 18.31 -3.90
C VAL A 17 41.85 18.33 -4.98
N GLU A 18 42.99 18.87 -4.58
CA GLU A 18 44.21 18.92 -5.39
C GLU A 18 45.21 17.89 -4.85
N ILE A 19 45.74 17.06 -5.75
CA ILE A 19 46.70 16.00 -5.40
C ILE A 19 48.05 16.25 -6.05
N ASN A 20 49.11 15.86 -5.37
CA ASN A 20 50.48 15.92 -5.87
C ASN A 20 51.01 14.50 -6.08
N CYS A 21 51.35 14.16 -7.31
CA CYS A 21 51.90 12.88 -7.70
C CYS A 21 53.42 12.97 -7.91
N GLU A 22 54.14 12.01 -7.35
CA GLU A 22 55.43 11.59 -7.87
C GLU A 22 55.18 10.49 -8.90
N PHE A 23 55.49 10.77 -10.17
CA PHE A 23 55.27 9.81 -11.23
C PHE A 23 56.47 8.88 -11.41
N ARG A 24 56.23 7.57 -11.37
CA ARG A 24 57.30 6.56 -11.40
C ARG A 24 56.85 5.29 -12.12
N ASN A 25 57.80 4.52 -12.64
CA ASN A 25 57.52 3.17 -13.09
C ASN A 25 57.61 2.22 -11.90
N ILE A 26 56.57 1.44 -11.67
CA ILE A 26 56.56 0.38 -10.66
C ILE A 26 56.27 -0.95 -11.32
N SER A 27 56.61 -2.03 -10.62
CA SER A 27 56.27 -3.37 -11.07
C SER A 27 55.67 -4.18 -9.93
N TRP A 28 54.56 -4.85 -10.24
CA TRP A 28 53.89 -5.75 -9.31
C TRP A 28 53.74 -7.15 -9.91
N GLY A 29 53.95 -8.16 -9.08
CA GLY A 29 53.91 -9.57 -9.45
C GLY A 29 52.52 -10.00 -9.94
N GLY A 30 52.33 -10.04 -11.26
CA GLY A 30 51.09 -10.46 -11.91
C GLY A 30 50.54 -9.49 -12.96
N VAL A 31 50.98 -8.22 -12.95
CA VAL A 31 50.55 -7.19 -13.92
C VAL A 31 51.72 -6.60 -14.73
N GLY A 32 52.95 -6.76 -14.24
CA GLY A 32 54.16 -6.33 -14.96
C GLY A 32 54.57 -4.91 -14.60
N LEU A 33 55.31 -4.25 -15.49
CA LEU A 33 55.75 -2.86 -15.32
C LEU A 33 54.65 -1.90 -15.76
N PHE A 34 54.33 -0.89 -14.95
CA PHE A 34 53.38 0.15 -15.29
C PHE A 34 53.74 1.49 -14.67
N TYR A 35 53.17 2.57 -15.21
CA TYR A 35 53.44 3.94 -14.79
C TYR A 35 52.42 4.37 -13.72
N ASP A 36 52.90 4.88 -12.60
CA ASP A 36 52.14 5.08 -11.37
C ASP A 36 52.19 6.55 -10.92
N CYS A 37 51.07 7.05 -10.40
CA CYS A 37 51.03 8.24 -9.55
C CYS A 37 51.18 7.79 -8.10
N ASN A 38 52.32 8.10 -7.49
CA ASN A 38 52.55 7.94 -6.06
C ASN A 38 52.22 9.23 -5.32
N LEU A 39 51.16 9.22 -4.51
CA LEU A 39 50.63 10.40 -3.83
C LEU A 39 51.61 10.94 -2.77
N GLN A 40 51.93 12.24 -2.86
CA GLN A 40 52.97 12.89 -2.03
C GLN A 40 52.41 13.75 -0.90
N ASN A 41 51.21 14.32 -1.05
CA ASN A 41 50.55 15.12 -0.04
C ASN A 41 49.44 14.33 0.67
N ASP A 42 48.99 14.79 1.85
CA ASP A 42 47.72 14.35 2.45
C ASP A 42 46.59 15.22 1.85
N PRO A 43 45.97 14.84 0.72
CA PRO A 43 44.74 15.45 0.33
C PRO A 43 43.77 15.12 1.46
N ARG A 44 43.32 16.12 2.21
CA ARG A 44 42.27 15.92 3.22
C ARG A 44 40.99 15.49 2.50
N ILE A 45 40.90 14.21 2.15
CA ILE A 45 39.73 13.59 1.53
C ILE A 45 38.79 13.32 2.70
N THR A 46 37.99 14.34 3.03
CA THR A 46 37.13 14.37 4.22
C THR A 46 35.74 13.84 3.95
N SER A 47 35.38 13.54 2.70
CA SER A 47 34.05 13.03 2.35
C SER A 47 34.07 12.07 1.16
N LEU A 48 33.02 11.25 1.10
CA LEU A 48 32.68 10.38 -0.03
C LEU A 48 32.47 11.14 -1.35
N TYR A 49 32.21 12.45 -1.33
CA TYR A 49 32.02 13.25 -2.55
C TYR A 49 33.21 14.15 -2.85
N THR A 50 34.38 13.84 -2.31
CA THR A 50 35.59 14.61 -2.65
C THR A 50 36.13 14.16 -4.00
N ALA A 51 35.98 15.04 -5.00
CA ALA A 51 36.51 14.79 -6.34
C ALA A 51 37.87 15.46 -6.52
N VAL A 52 38.81 14.73 -7.11
CA VAL A 52 40.08 15.26 -7.58
C VAL A 52 39.79 16.19 -8.76
N THR A 53 40.19 17.45 -8.62
CA THR A 53 39.99 18.49 -9.66
C THR A 53 41.30 18.98 -10.25
N VAL A 54 42.43 18.73 -9.57
CA VAL A 54 43.76 19.12 -10.00
C VAL A 54 44.74 18.01 -9.62
N VAL A 55 45.61 17.67 -10.57
CA VAL A 55 46.73 16.73 -10.39
C VAL A 55 48.02 17.47 -10.75
N ASN A 56 48.92 17.62 -9.79
CA ASN A 56 50.25 18.17 -10.03
C ASN A 56 51.30 17.07 -10.02
N GLY A 57 52.43 17.37 -10.67
CA GLY A 57 53.59 16.49 -10.72
C GLY A 57 54.23 16.55 -12.10
N ASN A 58 55.53 16.27 -12.16
CA ASN A 58 56.26 16.27 -13.42
C ASN A 58 56.40 14.82 -13.93
N HIS A 59 55.99 14.59 -15.16
CA HIS A 59 56.22 13.29 -15.80
C HIS A 59 57.62 13.18 -16.38
N GLN A 60 58.14 11.96 -16.42
CA GLN A 60 59.31 11.63 -17.23
C GLN A 60 58.89 11.52 -18.70
N LEU A 61 59.52 12.27 -19.62
CA LEU A 61 59.22 12.12 -21.05
C LEU A 61 59.54 10.69 -21.54
N PRO A 62 58.72 10.07 -22.41
CA PRO A 62 57.52 10.59 -23.09
C PRO A 62 56.20 10.24 -22.38
N MET A 63 56.21 10.15 -21.04
CA MET A 63 55.02 9.82 -20.25
C MET A 63 54.10 11.03 -20.06
N ASN A 64 52.83 10.74 -19.79
CA ASN A 64 51.79 11.71 -19.51
C ASN A 64 50.69 11.04 -18.64
N ASN A 65 49.68 11.81 -18.25
CA ASN A 65 48.52 11.36 -17.49
C ASN A 65 47.78 10.17 -18.14
N GLU A 66 47.65 10.14 -19.48
CA GLU A 66 46.96 9.03 -20.19
C GLU A 66 47.69 7.69 -20.06
N LYS A 67 49.01 7.71 -19.85
CA LYS A 67 49.85 6.53 -19.66
C LYS A 67 49.90 6.06 -18.20
N VAL A 68 49.34 6.83 -17.27
CA VAL A 68 49.23 6.42 -15.86
C VAL A 68 48.23 5.27 -15.75
N GLN A 69 48.69 4.21 -15.10
CA GLN A 69 48.02 2.93 -14.92
C GLN A 69 47.93 2.53 -13.45
N GLY A 70 48.76 3.12 -12.60
CA GLY A 70 48.74 2.95 -11.14
C GLY A 70 48.39 4.22 -10.40
N PHE A 71 47.71 4.05 -9.27
CA PHE A 71 47.57 5.06 -8.23
C PHE A 71 47.93 4.45 -6.89
N THR A 72 48.89 5.05 -6.18
CA THR A 72 49.45 4.51 -4.94
C THR A 72 49.49 5.58 -3.84
N SER A 73 49.14 5.22 -2.60
CA SER A 73 49.30 6.09 -1.42
C SER A 73 50.03 5.39 -0.27
N GLN A 74 51.37 5.40 -0.30
CA GLN A 74 52.21 4.63 0.63
C GLN A 74 52.71 5.40 1.86
N SER A 75 52.13 6.56 2.19
CA SER A 75 52.68 7.38 3.28
C SER A 75 51.94 7.19 4.60
N SER A 76 52.62 6.58 5.58
CA SER A 76 52.19 6.41 6.98
C SER A 76 51.75 7.70 7.71
N SER A 77 51.99 8.87 7.12
CA SER A 77 51.58 10.17 7.66
C SER A 77 50.34 10.78 6.99
N GLN A 78 49.77 10.14 5.96
CA GLN A 78 48.63 10.66 5.20
C GLN A 78 47.35 9.89 5.59
N ILE A 79 46.32 10.60 6.08
CA ILE A 79 45.07 9.96 6.50
C ILE A 79 44.07 9.98 5.34
N ILE A 80 44.08 8.93 4.52
CA ILE A 80 43.06 8.72 3.48
C ILE A 80 41.88 7.98 4.08
N ASN A 81 40.72 8.65 4.14
CA ASN A 81 39.48 8.08 4.67
C ASN A 81 38.56 7.50 3.58
N TYR A 82 38.77 7.88 2.32
CA TYR A 82 37.96 7.49 1.17
C TYR A 82 38.81 7.31 -0.07
N ILE A 83 38.39 6.42 -0.97
CA ILE A 83 38.99 6.29 -2.31
C ILE A 83 38.66 7.59 -3.10
N PRO A 84 39.66 8.28 -3.69
CA PRO A 84 39.41 9.54 -4.38
C PRO A 84 38.49 9.38 -5.60
N HIS A 85 37.51 10.28 -5.77
CA HIS A 85 36.70 10.31 -6.99
C HIS A 85 37.30 11.21 -8.08
N GLY A 86 36.97 10.94 -9.35
CA GLY A 86 37.34 11.79 -10.48
C GLY A 86 38.77 11.57 -10.99
N LEU A 87 39.50 10.59 -10.47
CA LEU A 87 40.83 10.23 -11.00
C LEU A 87 40.75 9.73 -12.44
N ASP A 88 39.64 9.13 -12.86
CA ASP A 88 39.38 8.64 -14.22
C ASP A 88 39.52 9.75 -15.28
N LYS A 89 39.22 11.01 -14.91
CA LYS A 89 39.38 12.18 -15.77
C LYS A 89 40.83 12.52 -16.08
N PHE A 90 41.75 12.15 -15.17
CA PHE A 90 43.18 12.36 -15.33
C PHE A 90 43.86 11.08 -15.82
N PHE A 91 43.51 9.94 -15.24
CA PHE A 91 44.13 8.64 -15.46
C PHE A 91 43.09 7.65 -16.03
N PRO A 92 42.69 7.77 -17.31
CA PRO A 92 41.61 6.98 -17.92
C PRO A 92 41.94 5.49 -18.14
N ASN A 93 43.18 5.09 -17.84
CA ASN A 93 43.69 3.74 -18.05
C ASN A 93 44.17 3.08 -16.75
N LEU A 94 43.66 3.51 -15.60
CA LEU A 94 43.97 2.89 -14.31
C LEU A 94 43.61 1.39 -14.32
N ILE A 95 44.60 0.59 -13.95
CA ILE A 95 44.51 -0.86 -13.75
C ILE A 95 44.87 -1.27 -12.33
N SER A 96 45.49 -0.39 -11.54
CA SER A 96 45.90 -0.65 -10.17
C SER A 96 45.56 0.53 -9.28
N ILE A 97 44.92 0.25 -8.15
CA ILE A 97 44.73 1.19 -7.04
C ILE A 97 45.30 0.52 -5.80
N ASP A 98 46.26 1.20 -5.18
CA ASP A 98 46.90 0.81 -3.93
C ASP A 98 46.72 1.94 -2.91
N ILE A 99 45.80 1.75 -1.98
CA ILE A 99 45.54 2.69 -0.88
C ILE A 99 45.61 1.92 0.43
N ASN A 100 46.82 1.45 0.73
CA ASN A 100 47.14 0.79 1.98
C ASN A 100 47.40 1.78 3.13
N ASP A 101 47.40 1.28 4.37
CA ASP A 101 47.75 2.02 5.59
C ASP A 101 46.87 3.28 5.83
N GLY A 102 45.65 3.27 5.29
CA GLY A 102 44.68 4.35 5.41
C GLY A 102 43.73 4.20 6.61
N ARG A 103 42.64 4.96 6.59
CA ARG A 103 41.53 4.88 7.57
C ARG A 103 40.18 4.69 6.89
N ILE A 104 40.16 4.03 5.74
CA ILE A 104 38.93 3.73 5.02
C ILE A 104 38.08 2.80 5.89
N LYS A 105 36.83 3.20 6.17
CA LYS A 105 35.88 2.40 6.97
C LYS A 105 34.79 1.73 6.16
N GLU A 106 34.46 2.32 5.04
CA GLU A 106 33.38 1.87 4.17
C GLU A 106 33.81 2.02 2.71
N ILE A 107 33.36 1.08 1.89
CA ILE A 107 33.56 1.13 0.44
C ILE A 107 32.23 0.92 -0.24
N HIS A 108 31.90 1.86 -1.12
CA HIS A 108 30.69 1.89 -1.92
C HIS A 108 31.00 1.61 -3.38
N GLN A 109 30.01 1.13 -4.12
CA GLN A 109 30.12 0.82 -5.54
C GLN A 109 30.63 2.02 -6.36
N LYS A 110 30.18 3.23 -6.01
CA LYS A 110 30.59 4.48 -6.68
C LYS A 110 32.08 4.77 -6.58
N ASP A 111 32.74 4.27 -5.54
CA ASP A 111 34.16 4.49 -5.31
C ASP A 111 34.99 3.82 -6.41
N LEU A 112 34.51 2.66 -6.88
CA LEU A 112 35.20 1.83 -7.86
C LEU A 112 34.58 1.88 -9.27
N GLU A 113 33.32 2.32 -9.43
CA GLU A 113 32.60 2.27 -10.72
C GLU A 113 33.31 3.05 -11.85
N GLN A 114 34.02 4.11 -11.48
CA GLN A 114 34.84 4.96 -12.35
C GLN A 114 36.09 4.25 -12.92
N TYR A 115 36.44 3.06 -12.42
CA TYR A 115 37.64 2.30 -12.82
C TYR A 115 37.31 0.93 -13.44
N PRO A 116 36.64 0.86 -14.60
CA PRO A 116 36.19 -0.41 -15.17
C PRO A 116 37.33 -1.35 -15.60
N LYS A 117 38.53 -0.80 -15.85
CA LYS A 117 39.74 -1.55 -16.25
C LYS A 117 40.58 -2.04 -15.06
N LEU A 118 40.10 -1.87 -13.83
CA LEU A 118 40.84 -2.20 -12.63
C LEU A 118 41.12 -3.70 -12.56
N LYS A 119 42.40 -4.06 -12.41
CA LYS A 119 42.91 -5.44 -12.30
C LYS A 119 43.44 -5.74 -10.90
N ILE A 120 43.98 -4.73 -10.23
CA ILE A 120 44.51 -4.82 -8.86
C ILE A 120 43.78 -3.80 -8.00
N LEU A 121 43.27 -4.26 -6.88
CA LEU A 121 42.81 -3.41 -5.78
C LEU A 121 43.55 -3.82 -4.51
N ASP A 122 44.34 -2.92 -3.96
CA ASP A 122 44.99 -3.07 -2.67
C ASP A 122 44.47 -2.03 -1.68
N LEU A 123 43.90 -2.53 -0.58
CA LEU A 123 43.37 -1.75 0.54
C LEU A 123 43.74 -2.41 1.86
N PHE A 124 44.90 -3.09 1.92
CA PHE A 124 45.38 -3.71 3.15
C PHE A 124 45.63 -2.67 4.25
N GLU A 125 45.55 -3.10 5.52
CA GLU A 125 45.79 -2.24 6.69
C GLU A 125 44.96 -0.95 6.70
N ASN A 126 43.65 -1.11 6.50
CA ASN A 126 42.67 -0.04 6.68
C ASN A 126 41.71 -0.38 7.86
N ASP A 127 40.68 0.45 8.03
CA ASP A 127 39.65 0.28 9.05
C ASP A 127 38.33 -0.27 8.46
N ILE A 128 38.36 -1.00 7.34
CA ILE A 128 37.16 -1.32 6.56
C ILE A 128 36.23 -2.22 7.37
N GLU A 129 35.02 -1.75 7.64
CA GLU A 129 33.95 -2.46 8.36
C GLU A 129 32.80 -2.83 7.41
N TYR A 130 32.54 -2.00 6.40
CA TYR A 130 31.40 -2.13 5.49
C TYR A 130 31.81 -2.21 4.01
N LEU A 131 31.25 -3.18 3.29
CA LEU A 131 31.32 -3.33 1.84
C LEU A 131 29.90 -3.33 1.27
N GLU A 132 29.62 -2.46 0.29
CA GLU A 132 28.32 -2.45 -0.40
C GLU A 132 28.08 -3.74 -1.20
N LYS A 133 26.80 -4.15 -1.32
CA LYS A 133 26.39 -5.42 -1.96
C LYS A 133 26.92 -5.63 -3.38
N ASP A 134 26.88 -4.57 -4.19
CA ASP A 134 27.23 -4.59 -5.61
C ASP A 134 28.61 -3.93 -5.86
N LEU A 135 29.48 -3.89 -4.84
CA LEU A 135 30.75 -3.14 -4.86
C LEU A 135 31.56 -3.34 -6.15
N PHE A 136 31.72 -4.58 -6.61
CA PHE A 136 32.55 -4.91 -7.77
C PHE A 136 31.79 -5.08 -9.09
N LYS A 137 30.53 -4.64 -9.16
CA LYS A 137 29.66 -4.85 -10.32
C LYS A 137 30.25 -4.33 -11.64
N PHE A 138 31.00 -3.24 -11.59
CA PHE A 138 31.60 -2.61 -12.78
C PHE A 138 33.09 -2.93 -12.98
N ASN A 139 33.76 -3.58 -12.01
CA ASN A 139 35.19 -3.87 -12.03
C ASN A 139 35.47 -5.34 -12.40
N THR A 140 34.86 -5.82 -13.47
CA THR A 140 34.87 -7.24 -13.86
C THR A 140 36.24 -7.75 -14.33
N GLU A 141 37.19 -6.84 -14.57
CA GLU A 141 38.59 -7.16 -14.91
C GLU A 141 39.46 -7.48 -13.70
N LEU A 142 38.96 -7.32 -12.46
CA LEU A 142 39.74 -7.57 -11.24
C LEU A 142 40.31 -8.99 -11.23
N GLN A 143 41.61 -9.05 -10.97
CA GLN A 143 42.40 -10.29 -10.88
C GLN A 143 42.96 -10.50 -9.48
N ILE A 144 43.27 -9.41 -8.78
CA ILE A 144 43.91 -9.41 -7.48
C ILE A 144 43.16 -8.43 -6.57
N VAL A 145 42.71 -8.92 -5.43
CA VAL A 145 42.08 -8.11 -4.39
C VAL A 145 42.74 -8.39 -3.05
N TRP A 146 43.36 -7.36 -2.48
CA TRP A 146 43.95 -7.35 -1.14
C TRP A 146 43.12 -6.46 -0.23
N ILE A 147 42.38 -7.09 0.70
CA ILE A 147 41.56 -6.39 1.71
C ILE A 147 41.77 -7.04 3.09
N TYR A 148 42.98 -7.54 3.32
CA TYR A 148 43.40 -8.17 4.59
C TYR A 148 43.78 -7.11 5.63
N ASN A 149 43.91 -7.50 6.90
CA ASN A 149 44.17 -6.60 8.03
C ASN A 149 43.14 -5.45 8.10
N ASN A 150 41.85 -5.81 8.11
CA ASN A 150 40.73 -4.88 8.15
C ASN A 150 39.72 -5.31 9.24
N LYS A 151 38.55 -4.67 9.33
CA LYS A 151 37.55 -4.91 10.38
C LYS A 151 36.25 -5.53 9.86
N ILE A 152 36.29 -6.16 8.68
CA ILE A 152 35.10 -6.64 7.97
C ILE A 152 34.40 -7.72 8.80
N THR A 153 33.15 -7.43 9.19
CA THR A 153 32.29 -8.37 9.94
C THR A 153 31.34 -9.15 9.06
N GLN A 154 31.10 -8.67 7.84
CA GLN A 154 30.12 -9.25 6.94
C GLN A 154 30.48 -8.99 5.49
N ILE A 155 30.15 -9.94 4.62
CA ILE A 155 30.35 -9.85 3.18
C ILE A 155 29.08 -10.39 2.51
N TYR A 156 28.53 -9.63 1.57
CA TYR A 156 27.39 -10.08 0.79
C TYR A 156 27.76 -11.31 -0.04
N PRO A 157 26.92 -12.35 -0.10
CA PRO A 157 27.22 -13.57 -0.87
C PRO A 157 27.60 -13.29 -2.32
N THR A 158 26.94 -12.31 -2.94
CA THR A 158 27.03 -12.03 -4.37
C THR A 158 28.17 -11.08 -4.75
N ILE A 159 28.91 -10.53 -3.78
CA ILE A 159 29.86 -9.44 -4.03
C ILE A 159 30.94 -9.81 -5.07
N PHE A 160 31.31 -11.09 -5.15
CA PHE A 160 32.35 -11.61 -6.04
C PHE A 160 31.80 -12.29 -7.31
N ASP A 161 30.47 -12.38 -7.49
CA ASP A 161 29.87 -13.18 -8.57
C ASP A 161 30.23 -12.65 -9.98
N HIS A 162 30.55 -11.36 -10.10
CA HIS A 162 30.96 -10.73 -11.36
C HIS A 162 32.47 -10.81 -11.65
N LEU A 163 33.28 -11.28 -10.70
CA LEU A 163 34.74 -11.28 -10.80
C LEU A 163 35.29 -12.56 -11.44
N ASN A 164 34.92 -12.77 -12.70
CA ASN A 164 35.30 -13.95 -13.45
C ASN A 164 36.81 -14.08 -13.69
N ASN A 165 37.59 -13.02 -13.52
CA ASN A 165 39.04 -13.02 -13.72
C ASN A 165 39.83 -13.08 -12.40
N LEU A 166 39.16 -13.16 -11.26
CA LEU A 166 39.80 -13.17 -9.95
C LEU A 166 40.68 -14.42 -9.81
N LYS A 167 41.95 -14.18 -9.54
CA LYS A 167 42.99 -15.20 -9.35
C LYS A 167 43.49 -15.21 -7.92
N ARG A 168 43.47 -14.07 -7.25
CA ARG A 168 44.02 -13.94 -5.91
C ARG A 168 43.14 -13.05 -5.03
N LEU A 169 42.90 -13.52 -3.81
CA LEU A 169 42.01 -12.88 -2.85
C LEU A 169 42.61 -13.04 -1.45
N TRP A 170 42.93 -11.92 -0.80
CA TRP A 170 43.40 -11.89 0.58
C TRP A 170 42.37 -11.24 1.48
N LEU A 171 41.86 -12.03 2.42
CA LEU A 171 40.89 -11.64 3.42
C LEU A 171 41.39 -11.89 4.86
N THR A 172 42.66 -12.31 5.01
CA THR A 172 43.31 -12.59 6.30
C THR A 172 43.11 -11.43 7.29
N ASN A 173 43.01 -11.74 8.58
CA ASN A 173 42.80 -10.76 9.65
C ASN A 173 41.60 -9.84 9.42
N ASN A 174 40.48 -10.39 8.97
CA ASN A 174 39.15 -9.78 9.11
C ASN A 174 38.35 -10.52 10.17
N LYS A 175 37.24 -9.93 10.65
CA LYS A 175 36.46 -10.50 11.75
C LYS A 175 35.65 -11.73 11.33
N CYS A 176 35.10 -11.74 10.11
CA CYS A 176 34.28 -12.85 9.62
C CYS A 176 35.06 -13.95 8.88
N ILE A 177 36.31 -13.67 8.49
CA ILE A 177 37.15 -14.58 7.71
C ILE A 177 38.63 -14.26 7.95
N ASN A 178 39.46 -15.29 7.99
CA ASN A 178 40.91 -15.15 8.20
C ASN A 178 41.70 -16.08 7.26
N LYS A 179 41.57 -15.86 5.95
CA LYS A 179 42.16 -16.70 4.91
C LYS A 179 42.53 -15.91 3.66
N ASN A 180 43.47 -16.44 2.90
CA ASN A 180 43.86 -15.96 1.57
C ASN A 180 44.04 -17.12 0.58
N LYS A 181 43.94 -16.81 -0.71
CA LYS A 181 44.21 -17.75 -1.81
C LYS A 181 44.86 -17.02 -2.98
N GLU A 182 45.85 -17.66 -3.60
CA GLU A 182 46.70 -17.04 -4.63
C GLU A 182 46.53 -17.67 -6.02
N ASP A 183 45.61 -18.62 -6.14
CA ASP A 183 45.22 -19.27 -7.38
C ASP A 183 43.69 -19.28 -7.53
N ARG A 184 43.23 -19.38 -8.77
CA ARG A 184 41.79 -19.33 -9.10
C ARG A 184 40.99 -20.43 -8.42
N SER A 185 41.51 -21.66 -8.34
CA SER A 185 40.78 -22.78 -7.74
C SER A 185 40.61 -22.54 -6.24
N GLY A 186 41.68 -22.10 -5.59
CA GLY A 186 41.65 -21.67 -4.19
C GLY A 186 40.65 -20.53 -3.97
N VAL A 187 40.66 -19.49 -4.81
CA VAL A 187 39.72 -18.36 -4.68
C VAL A 187 38.25 -18.83 -4.74
N LEU A 188 37.91 -19.76 -5.63
CA LEU A 188 36.55 -20.29 -5.71
C LEU A 188 36.13 -21.07 -4.46
N GLU A 189 37.08 -21.76 -3.80
CA GLU A 189 36.86 -22.40 -2.50
C GLU A 189 36.64 -21.34 -1.42
N LEU A 190 37.51 -20.31 -1.36
CA LEU A 190 37.41 -19.24 -0.37
C LEU A 190 36.10 -18.45 -0.51
N ILE A 191 35.61 -18.19 -1.73
CA ILE A 191 34.33 -17.52 -1.95
C ILE A 191 33.17 -18.33 -1.35
N LYS A 192 33.21 -19.67 -1.43
CA LYS A 192 32.20 -20.52 -0.78
C LYS A 192 32.25 -20.37 0.74
N GLU A 193 33.44 -20.41 1.32
CA GLU A 193 33.61 -20.21 2.77
C GLU A 193 33.15 -18.82 3.23
N VAL A 194 33.39 -17.78 2.43
CA VAL A 194 32.89 -16.43 2.71
C VAL A 194 31.35 -16.41 2.74
N LYS A 195 30.69 -17.08 1.79
CA LYS A 195 29.22 -17.20 1.76
C LYS A 195 28.66 -17.86 3.03
N GLU A 196 29.40 -18.80 3.62
CA GLU A 196 28.98 -19.50 4.84
C GLU A 196 29.28 -18.69 6.11
N ASN A 197 30.47 -18.09 6.20
CA ASN A 197 30.99 -17.48 7.44
C ASN A 197 30.74 -15.97 7.57
N CYS A 198 30.64 -15.26 6.45
CA CYS A 198 30.50 -13.79 6.43
C CYS A 198 29.09 -13.31 6.06
N SER A 199 28.16 -14.20 5.72
CA SER A 199 26.84 -13.80 5.19
C SER A 199 25.66 -14.12 6.11
N SER A 200 25.88 -14.53 7.36
CA SER A 200 24.81 -15.00 8.26
C SER A 200 23.66 -14.00 8.42
N ILE A 201 23.95 -12.71 8.54
CA ILE A 201 22.90 -11.67 8.65
C ILE A 201 22.19 -11.39 7.33
N PHE A 202 22.88 -11.45 6.19
CA PHE A 202 22.26 -11.27 4.87
C PHE A 202 21.35 -12.45 4.53
N SER A 203 21.71 -13.66 4.94
CA SER A 203 20.84 -14.83 4.77
C SER A 203 19.51 -14.68 5.52
N VAL A 204 19.54 -14.10 6.73
CA VAL A 204 18.33 -13.80 7.51
C VAL A 204 17.52 -12.68 6.85
N LEU A 205 18.16 -11.62 6.36
CA LEU A 205 17.50 -10.53 5.64
C LEU A 205 16.85 -11.01 4.33
N ASP A 206 17.52 -11.85 3.54
CA ASP A 206 16.97 -12.43 2.33
C ASP A 206 15.80 -13.38 2.64
N GLN A 207 15.90 -14.17 3.71
CA GLN A 207 14.77 -14.98 4.19
C GLN A 207 13.56 -14.12 4.58
N LEU A 208 13.78 -13.01 5.29
CA LEU A 208 12.73 -12.06 5.66
C LEU A 208 12.12 -11.37 4.43
N ASN A 209 12.94 -10.98 3.46
CA ASN A 209 12.49 -10.37 2.21
C ASN A 209 11.66 -11.35 1.37
N ASN A 210 12.10 -12.61 1.25
CA ASN A 210 11.38 -13.66 0.54
C ASN A 210 10.02 -13.98 1.19
N LEU A 211 9.93 -13.94 2.53
CA LEU A 211 8.67 -14.08 3.25
C LEU A 211 7.72 -12.92 2.90
N ASN A 212 8.22 -11.68 2.85
CA ASN A 212 7.42 -10.51 2.46
C ASN A 212 6.91 -10.61 1.01
N GLU A 213 7.74 -11.01 0.06
CA GLU A 213 7.31 -11.20 -1.33
C GLU A 213 6.27 -12.33 -1.48
N THR A 214 6.46 -13.43 -0.76
CA THR A 214 5.50 -14.55 -0.77
C THR A 214 4.15 -14.12 -0.20
N ASN A 215 4.17 -13.34 0.88
CA ASN A 215 2.97 -12.77 1.49
C ASN A 215 2.24 -11.79 0.53
N LEU A 216 2.98 -10.96 -0.21
CA LEU A 216 2.41 -10.06 -1.22
C LEU A 216 1.77 -10.82 -2.39
N LYS A 217 2.42 -11.89 -2.89
CA LYS A 217 1.84 -12.76 -3.93
C LYS A 217 0.54 -13.44 -3.45
N ASN A 218 0.55 -13.95 -2.22
CA ASN A 218 -0.64 -14.56 -1.62
C ASN A 218 -1.79 -13.54 -1.47
N PHE A 219 -1.49 -12.32 -1.05
CA PHE A 219 -2.49 -11.25 -0.97
C PHE A 219 -3.08 -10.90 -2.35
N GLN A 220 -2.24 -10.85 -3.39
CA GLN A 220 -2.70 -10.60 -4.76
C GLN A 220 -3.61 -11.72 -5.29
N ILE A 221 -3.30 -12.98 -4.99
CA ILE A 221 -4.15 -14.14 -5.34
C ILE A 221 -5.51 -14.03 -4.64
N ILE A 222 -5.53 -13.75 -3.34
CA ILE A 222 -6.76 -13.57 -2.55
C ILE A 222 -7.59 -12.40 -3.11
N LYS A 223 -6.94 -11.26 -3.42
CA LYS A 223 -7.58 -10.09 -4.04
C LYS A 223 -8.25 -10.46 -5.37
N ASN A 224 -7.59 -11.23 -6.22
CA ASN A 224 -8.14 -11.68 -7.50
C ASN A 224 -9.36 -12.60 -7.30
N GLN A 225 -9.28 -13.56 -6.37
CA GLN A 225 -10.40 -14.44 -6.03
C GLN A 225 -11.62 -13.68 -5.47
N ILE A 226 -11.37 -12.67 -4.63
CA ILE A 226 -12.43 -11.78 -4.11
C ILE A 226 -13.06 -10.98 -5.26
N THR A 227 -12.25 -10.46 -6.17
CA THR A 227 -12.73 -9.67 -7.32
C THR A 227 -13.61 -10.52 -8.25
N GLU A 228 -13.22 -11.77 -8.51
CA GLU A 228 -14.00 -12.72 -9.29
C GLU A 228 -15.31 -13.11 -8.57
N SER A 229 -15.26 -13.29 -7.26
CA SER A 229 -16.46 -13.57 -6.46
C SER A 229 -17.44 -12.39 -6.46
N LEU A 230 -16.92 -11.15 -6.39
CA LEU A 230 -17.71 -9.93 -6.46
C LEU A 230 -18.37 -9.74 -7.83
N SER A 231 -17.68 -10.04 -8.93
CA SER A 231 -18.28 -9.95 -10.27
C SER A 231 -19.41 -10.96 -10.47
N LYS A 232 -19.25 -12.21 -9.97
CA LYS A 232 -20.33 -13.21 -9.94
C LYS A 232 -21.56 -12.73 -9.16
N ILE A 233 -21.35 -12.15 -7.98
CA ILE A 233 -22.45 -11.61 -7.15
C ILE A 233 -23.16 -10.44 -7.87
N LEU A 234 -22.42 -9.55 -8.54
CA LEU A 234 -23.01 -8.44 -9.30
C LEU A 234 -23.86 -8.94 -10.46
N ASN A 235 -23.42 -9.97 -11.19
CA ASN A 235 -24.19 -10.59 -12.26
C ASN A 235 -25.48 -11.22 -11.73
N LEU A 236 -25.39 -12.02 -10.66
CA LEU A 236 -26.58 -12.61 -10.01
C LEU A 236 -27.59 -11.54 -9.56
N LYS A 237 -27.11 -10.40 -9.07
CA LYS A 237 -27.97 -9.27 -8.70
C LYS A 237 -28.69 -8.67 -9.91
N SER A 238 -28.04 -8.63 -11.07
CA SER A 238 -28.69 -8.21 -12.32
C SER A 238 -29.75 -9.22 -12.74
N ASP A 239 -29.42 -10.51 -12.75
CA ASP A 239 -30.35 -11.58 -13.14
C ASP A 239 -31.62 -11.57 -12.26
N VAL A 240 -31.46 -11.40 -10.94
CA VAL A 240 -32.60 -11.27 -10.01
C VAL A 240 -33.46 -10.03 -10.32
N LYS A 241 -32.84 -8.92 -10.72
CA LYS A 241 -33.57 -7.71 -11.11
C LYS A 241 -34.36 -7.93 -12.39
N ASP A 242 -33.79 -8.63 -13.36
CA ASP A 242 -34.42 -8.91 -14.64
C ASP A 242 -35.60 -9.90 -14.48
N ILE A 243 -35.41 -10.96 -13.68
CA ILE A 243 -36.50 -11.88 -13.29
C ILE A 243 -37.65 -11.13 -12.61
N LYS A 244 -37.32 -10.22 -11.69
CA LYS A 244 -38.34 -9.40 -11.01
C LYS A 244 -39.13 -8.55 -12.01
N ASN A 245 -38.47 -7.94 -13.00
CA ASN A 245 -39.13 -7.12 -14.00
C ASN A 245 -40.01 -7.96 -14.94
N ASP A 246 -39.52 -9.12 -15.40
CA ASP A 246 -40.32 -10.05 -16.21
C ASP A 246 -41.58 -10.53 -15.46
N LEU A 247 -41.44 -10.82 -14.15
CA LEU A 247 -42.59 -11.19 -13.31
C LEU A 247 -43.60 -10.04 -13.19
N ILE A 248 -43.13 -8.80 -12.99
CA ILE A 248 -43.99 -7.61 -12.96
C ILE A 248 -44.74 -7.43 -14.28
N ASP A 249 -44.06 -7.59 -15.42
CA ASP A 249 -44.68 -7.44 -16.73
C ASP A 249 -45.70 -8.55 -17.02
N LYS A 250 -45.42 -9.79 -16.61
CA LYS A 250 -46.37 -10.90 -16.67
C LYS A 250 -47.60 -10.63 -15.81
N LEU A 251 -47.42 -10.12 -14.59
CA LEU A 251 -48.53 -9.75 -13.70
C LEU A 251 -49.40 -8.65 -14.31
N LYS A 252 -48.80 -7.59 -14.86
CA LYS A 252 -49.53 -6.51 -15.54
C LYS A 252 -50.34 -7.02 -16.75
N LYS A 253 -49.75 -7.87 -17.58
CA LYS A 253 -50.48 -8.48 -18.73
C LYS A 253 -51.69 -9.29 -18.28
N SER A 254 -51.54 -10.07 -17.20
CA SER A 254 -52.64 -10.84 -16.61
C SER A 254 -53.74 -9.91 -16.07
N GLU A 255 -53.37 -8.84 -15.37
CA GLU A 255 -54.31 -7.83 -14.86
C GLU A 255 -55.12 -7.18 -15.99
N THR A 256 -54.46 -6.74 -17.07
CA THR A 256 -55.15 -6.14 -18.22
C THR A 256 -56.12 -7.13 -18.87
N SER A 257 -55.74 -8.40 -19.03
CA SER A 257 -56.62 -9.43 -19.60
C SER A 257 -57.85 -9.70 -18.72
N ILE A 258 -57.67 -9.71 -17.40
CA ILE A 258 -58.77 -9.86 -16.44
C ILE A 258 -59.70 -8.64 -16.52
N ASN A 259 -59.17 -7.42 -16.53
CA ASN A 259 -59.96 -6.20 -16.60
C ASN A 259 -60.78 -6.12 -17.90
N GLN A 260 -60.19 -6.48 -19.04
CA GLN A 260 -60.91 -6.57 -20.32
C GLN A 260 -62.07 -7.57 -20.26
N LYS A 261 -61.87 -8.74 -19.64
CA LYS A 261 -62.96 -9.71 -19.45
C LYS A 261 -64.06 -9.14 -18.57
N PHE A 262 -63.71 -8.48 -17.46
CA PHE A 262 -64.68 -7.81 -16.60
C PHE A 262 -65.48 -6.73 -17.34
N GLU A 263 -64.84 -5.90 -18.17
CA GLU A 263 -65.51 -4.87 -18.98
C GLU A 263 -66.50 -5.49 -19.97
N ILE A 264 -66.10 -6.56 -20.68
CA ILE A 264 -66.99 -7.28 -21.60
C ILE A 264 -68.18 -7.87 -20.85
N THR A 265 -67.94 -8.50 -19.70
CA THR A 265 -69.00 -9.07 -18.85
C THR A 265 -69.94 -8.00 -18.33
N ALA A 266 -69.42 -6.85 -17.91
CA ALA A 266 -70.23 -5.70 -17.48
C ALA A 266 -71.08 -5.12 -18.62
N LYS A 267 -70.51 -5.01 -19.83
CA LYS A 267 -71.23 -4.58 -21.03
C LYS A 267 -72.37 -5.53 -21.38
N ASN A 268 -72.09 -6.84 -21.42
CA ASN A 268 -73.11 -7.85 -21.69
C ASN A 268 -74.25 -7.81 -20.66
N MET A 269 -73.95 -7.61 -19.37
CA MET A 269 -74.98 -7.40 -18.34
C MET A 269 -75.82 -6.16 -18.60
N THR A 270 -75.17 -5.06 -18.98
CA THR A 270 -75.86 -3.79 -19.30
C THR A 270 -76.83 -3.97 -20.48
N ASP A 271 -76.39 -4.67 -21.52
CA ASP A 271 -77.21 -4.97 -22.71
C ASP A 271 -78.41 -5.85 -22.34
N ILE A 272 -78.22 -6.88 -21.50
CA ILE A 272 -79.31 -7.72 -20.97
C ILE A 272 -80.31 -6.88 -20.18
N ILE A 273 -79.83 -6.00 -19.29
CA ILE A 273 -80.69 -5.12 -18.50
C ILE A 273 -81.51 -4.20 -19.41
N GLN A 274 -80.92 -3.62 -20.46
CA GLN A 274 -81.64 -2.79 -21.43
C GLN A 274 -82.71 -3.58 -22.20
N ILE A 275 -82.42 -4.82 -22.60
CA ILE A 275 -83.40 -5.70 -23.26
C ILE A 275 -84.56 -5.98 -22.31
N LEU A 276 -84.29 -6.31 -21.06
CA LEU A 276 -85.32 -6.56 -20.04
C LEU A 276 -86.19 -5.33 -19.79
N MET A 277 -85.60 -4.13 -19.71
CA MET A 277 -86.36 -2.88 -19.58
C MET A 277 -87.28 -2.63 -20.78
N LYS A 278 -86.79 -2.82 -22.02
CA LYS A 278 -87.63 -2.71 -23.24
C LYS A 278 -88.76 -3.75 -23.27
N GLN A 279 -88.51 -4.97 -22.80
CA GLN A 279 -89.56 -5.98 -22.67
C GLN A 279 -90.60 -5.59 -21.63
N GLN A 280 -90.19 -5.01 -20.51
CA GLN A 280 -91.08 -4.50 -19.46
C GLN A 280 -91.98 -3.38 -19.99
N GLU A 281 -91.45 -2.44 -20.79
CA GLU A 281 -92.25 -1.40 -21.46
C GLU A 281 -93.28 -2.01 -22.42
N LYS A 282 -92.91 -2.98 -23.26
CA LYS A 282 -93.86 -3.68 -24.14
C LYS A 282 -94.96 -4.42 -23.37
N ILE A 283 -94.62 -5.10 -22.27
CA ILE A 283 -95.61 -5.79 -21.41
C ILE A 283 -96.56 -4.77 -20.75
N SER A 284 -96.06 -3.59 -20.40
CA SER A 284 -96.90 -2.51 -19.85
C SER A 284 -97.90 -1.97 -20.88
N MET A 285 -97.53 -1.92 -22.17
CA MET A 285 -98.45 -1.52 -23.25
C MET A 285 -99.51 -2.58 -23.58
N ILE A 286 -99.23 -3.87 -23.35
CA ILE A 286 -100.20 -4.97 -23.58
C ILE A 286 -101.30 -5.00 -22.51
N LYS A 287 -101.09 -4.39 -21.33
CA LYS A 287 -102.11 -4.34 -20.26
C LYS A 287 -103.24 -3.32 -20.48
N PHE A 288 -103.29 -2.62 -21.61
CA PHE A 288 -104.26 -1.54 -21.86
C PHE A 288 -105.12 -1.70 -23.13
N GLY A 289 -105.20 -2.89 -23.75
CA GLY A 289 -106.09 -3.14 -24.90
C GLY A 289 -106.71 -4.54 -24.87
N GLU A 290 -108.03 -4.60 -24.99
CA GLU A 290 -108.91 -5.74 -24.78
C GLU A 290 -108.75 -6.93 -25.75
N GLN A 291 -109.33 -8.06 -25.35
CA GLN A 291 -109.30 -9.41 -25.93
C GLN A 291 -109.43 -9.46 -27.46
N ASN A 292 -108.50 -10.15 -28.13
CA ASN A 292 -108.73 -10.71 -29.47
C ASN A 292 -107.74 -11.86 -29.73
N GLU A 293 -108.22 -12.97 -30.31
CA GLU A 293 -107.45 -14.21 -30.56
C GLU A 293 -106.21 -14.01 -31.45
N GLU A 294 -106.14 -12.90 -32.18
CA GLU A 294 -104.97 -12.45 -32.95
C GLU A 294 -103.75 -12.08 -32.06
N VAL A 295 -104.00 -11.67 -30.81
CA VAL A 295 -102.96 -11.36 -29.81
C VAL A 295 -102.27 -12.63 -29.31
N ASN A 296 -102.99 -13.74 -29.20
CA ASN A 296 -102.42 -15.03 -28.78
C ASN A 296 -101.52 -15.65 -29.85
N GLN A 297 -101.83 -15.43 -31.13
CA GLN A 297 -101.00 -15.89 -32.24
C GLN A 297 -99.71 -15.05 -32.35
N ASN A 298 -99.80 -13.74 -32.11
CA ASN A 298 -98.62 -12.86 -32.01
C ASN A 298 -97.78 -13.10 -30.74
N LEU A 299 -98.40 -13.49 -29.60
CA LEU A 299 -97.67 -13.89 -28.39
C LEU A 299 -96.87 -15.18 -28.56
N ASN A 300 -97.38 -16.14 -29.33
CA ASN A 300 -96.68 -17.39 -29.63
C ASN A 300 -95.51 -17.17 -30.60
N ASN A 301 -95.67 -16.28 -31.58
CA ASN A 301 -94.56 -15.86 -32.45
C ASN A 301 -93.46 -15.14 -31.66
N LEU A 302 -93.85 -14.23 -30.75
CA LEU A 302 -92.89 -13.53 -29.89
C LEU A 302 -92.16 -14.50 -28.95
N LYS A 303 -92.87 -15.47 -28.32
CA LYS A 303 -92.27 -16.52 -27.47
C LYS A 303 -91.26 -17.39 -28.21
N ASN A 304 -91.52 -17.70 -29.48
CA ASN A 304 -90.63 -18.49 -30.31
C ASN A 304 -89.36 -17.70 -30.71
N GLU A 305 -89.49 -16.40 -31.04
CA GLU A 305 -88.34 -15.52 -31.25
C GLU A 305 -87.52 -15.31 -29.96
N THR A 306 -88.19 -15.17 -28.80
CA THR A 306 -87.50 -15.02 -27.51
C THR A 306 -86.78 -16.30 -27.10
N SER A 307 -87.34 -17.48 -27.42
CA SER A 307 -86.71 -18.77 -27.13
C SER A 307 -85.49 -19.04 -28.01
N GLN A 308 -85.50 -18.62 -29.28
CA GLN A 308 -84.32 -18.71 -30.15
C GLN A 308 -83.20 -17.75 -29.74
N GLN A 309 -83.52 -16.53 -29.28
CA GLN A 309 -82.52 -15.62 -28.71
C GLN A 309 -81.98 -16.11 -27.36
N PHE A 310 -82.77 -16.79 -26.54
CA PHE A 310 -82.31 -17.37 -25.27
C PHE A 310 -81.44 -18.62 -25.45
N LEU A 311 -81.62 -19.37 -26.54
CA LEU A 311 -80.80 -20.54 -26.87
C LEU A 311 -79.40 -20.16 -27.38
N SER A 312 -79.22 -19.00 -28.01
CA SER A 312 -77.89 -18.50 -28.41
C SER A 312 -77.08 -17.90 -27.24
N LEU A 313 -77.75 -17.46 -26.17
CA LEU A 313 -77.13 -16.88 -24.97
C LEU A 313 -76.69 -17.92 -23.91
N LYS A 314 -77.08 -19.19 -24.06
CA LYS A 314 -76.87 -20.22 -23.03
C LYS A 314 -75.51 -20.95 -23.07
N ALA A 315 -74.58 -20.57 -23.95
CA ALA A 315 -73.35 -21.33 -24.12
C ALA A 315 -72.14 -20.88 -23.26
N GLU A 316 -72.09 -19.68 -22.64
CA GLU A 316 -70.84 -19.22 -21.98
C GLU A 316 -70.94 -18.53 -20.61
N THR A 317 -72.09 -18.10 -20.09
CA THR A 317 -72.12 -17.10 -18.99
C THR A 317 -72.41 -17.61 -17.57
N ILE A 318 -72.89 -18.84 -17.36
CA ILE A 318 -73.31 -19.28 -16.01
C ILE A 318 -72.14 -19.83 -15.15
N HIS A 319 -71.01 -20.20 -15.75
CA HIS A 319 -69.86 -20.74 -15.00
C HIS A 319 -68.86 -19.68 -14.48
N GLN A 320 -68.92 -18.43 -14.98
CA GLN A 320 -67.95 -17.37 -14.61
C GLN A 320 -68.36 -16.54 -13.39
N PHE A 321 -69.64 -16.48 -13.03
CA PHE A 321 -70.11 -15.56 -11.99
C PHE A 321 -69.89 -16.08 -10.55
N PHE A 322 -69.95 -17.40 -10.33
CA PHE A 322 -69.95 -17.97 -8.98
C PHE A 322 -68.56 -18.23 -8.36
N PHE A 323 -67.50 -18.33 -9.17
CA PHE A 323 -66.15 -18.67 -8.66
C PHE A 323 -65.15 -17.49 -8.61
N ILE A 324 -65.47 -16.34 -9.22
CA ILE A 324 -64.49 -15.23 -9.38
C ILE A 324 -64.78 -14.04 -8.43
N ALA A 325 -66.05 -13.77 -8.08
CA ALA A 325 -66.41 -12.53 -7.39
C ALA A 325 -66.15 -12.54 -5.86
N LEU A 326 -66.19 -13.68 -5.18
CA LEU A 326 -66.05 -13.77 -3.72
C LEU A 326 -64.60 -13.64 -3.21
N PRO A 327 -63.56 -14.16 -3.89
CA PRO A 327 -62.16 -14.00 -3.46
C PRO A 327 -61.57 -12.60 -3.69
N LEU A 328 -62.05 -11.86 -4.72
CA LEU A 328 -61.52 -10.54 -5.08
C LEU A 328 -61.91 -9.44 -4.09
N ILE A 329 -63.09 -9.54 -3.45
CA ILE A 329 -63.56 -8.58 -2.44
C ILE A 329 -62.74 -8.69 -1.13
N CYS A 330 -62.17 -9.86 -0.83
CA CYS A 330 -61.32 -10.07 0.35
C CYS A 330 -59.86 -9.57 0.17
N LEU A 331 -59.36 -9.46 -1.05
CA LEU A 331 -58.00 -8.97 -1.34
C LEU A 331 -57.91 -7.44 -1.38
N PHE A 332 -58.98 -6.74 -1.80
CA PHE A 332 -58.98 -5.28 -1.92
C PHE A 332 -58.99 -4.53 -0.58
N THR A 333 -59.45 -5.15 0.50
CA THR A 333 -59.46 -4.54 1.85
C THR A 333 -58.14 -4.70 2.61
N SER A 334 -57.22 -5.57 2.15
CA SER A 334 -55.94 -5.83 2.82
C SER A 334 -54.74 -5.06 2.24
N LEU A 335 -54.78 -4.62 0.98
CA LEU A 335 -53.67 -3.90 0.34
C LEU A 335 -53.62 -2.38 0.60
N ASN A 336 -54.74 -1.72 0.89
CA ASN A 336 -54.79 -0.26 1.05
C ASN A 336 -54.20 0.27 2.38
N ILE A 337 -54.00 -0.60 3.37
CA ILE A 337 -53.45 -0.19 4.69
C ILE A 337 -51.91 -0.21 4.70
N ALA A 338 -51.26 -1.03 3.87
CA ALA A 338 -49.80 -1.17 3.85
C ALA A 338 -49.07 -0.05 3.10
N MET A 339 -49.68 0.53 2.05
CA MET A 339 -49.08 1.60 1.24
C MET A 339 -49.03 2.96 1.95
N ILE A 340 -49.97 3.24 2.85
CA ILE A 340 -49.97 4.47 3.67
C ILE A 340 -48.86 4.42 4.73
N TYR A 341 -48.55 3.23 5.26
CA TYR A 341 -47.53 3.04 6.30
C TYR A 341 -46.08 3.17 5.80
N LEU A 342 -45.83 2.86 4.52
CA LEU A 342 -44.49 2.94 3.91
C LEU A 342 -44.16 4.32 3.33
N CYS A 343 -45.16 5.13 2.96
CA CYS A 343 -44.94 6.49 2.47
C CYS A 343 -44.55 7.50 3.58
N CYS A 344 -44.92 7.27 4.84
CA CYS A 344 -44.63 8.23 5.94
C CYS A 344 -43.27 8.06 6.64
N ARG A 345 -42.48 7.01 6.36
CA ARG A 345 -41.19 6.77 7.06
C ARG A 345 -39.94 7.29 6.32
N LYS A 346 -40.06 7.73 5.06
CA LYS A 346 -38.89 8.10 4.22
C LYS A 346 -38.72 9.60 3.94
N TYR A 347 -39.52 10.47 4.56
CA TYR A 347 -39.54 11.91 4.25
C TYR A 347 -39.04 12.86 5.35
N ASN A 348 -38.22 12.39 6.31
CA ASN A 348 -37.57 13.29 7.29
C ASN A 348 -36.13 12.88 7.63
N LYS A 349 -35.18 13.38 6.82
CA LYS A 349 -33.84 13.93 7.18
C LYS A 349 -32.87 13.83 5.99
N ALA A 350 -32.89 14.85 5.13
CA ALA A 350 -31.82 15.15 4.17
C ALA A 350 -31.72 16.67 3.97
N GLY A 351 -30.55 17.25 4.23
CA GLY A 351 -30.15 18.62 3.89
C GLY A 351 -28.65 18.80 4.19
N LYS A 352 -27.76 18.62 3.19
CA LYS A 352 -27.07 19.63 2.33
C LYS A 352 -25.75 20.17 2.96
N PRO A 353 -24.80 20.76 2.20
CA PRO A 353 -24.00 20.22 1.07
C PRO A 353 -22.48 20.53 1.21
N GLN A 354 -21.56 19.88 0.48
CA GLN A 354 -20.19 20.40 0.30
C GLN A 354 -19.67 20.26 -1.14
N LYS A 355 -18.97 21.31 -1.59
CA LYS A 355 -18.36 21.51 -2.90
C LYS A 355 -16.90 21.06 -2.91
N SER A 356 -16.43 20.82 -4.13
CA SER A 356 -15.15 20.32 -4.67
C SER A 356 -13.87 21.15 -4.43
N SER A 357 -12.70 20.49 -4.36
CA SER A 357 -11.51 20.81 -5.19
C SER A 357 -10.37 19.76 -5.12
N SER A 358 -9.81 19.45 -6.29
CA SER A 358 -8.51 18.91 -6.74
C SER A 358 -7.62 17.98 -5.87
N SER A 359 -6.99 17.02 -6.55
CA SER A 359 -6.59 15.69 -6.08
C SER A 359 -5.08 15.45 -5.86
N ASN A 360 -4.23 16.47 -5.72
CA ASN A 360 -2.79 16.25 -5.47
C ASN A 360 -2.27 16.83 -4.14
N ASP A 361 -3.09 17.59 -3.38
CA ASP A 361 -2.78 18.06 -2.02
C ASP A 361 -3.40 17.16 -0.93
N ALA A 362 -4.37 16.32 -1.31
CA ALA A 362 -5.16 15.50 -0.39
C ALA A 362 -4.35 14.41 0.32
N GLU A 363 -3.29 13.87 -0.32
CA GLU A 363 -2.48 12.80 0.28
C GLU A 363 -1.51 13.31 1.36
N LEU A 364 -1.14 14.60 1.32
CA LEU A 364 -0.30 15.25 2.34
C LEU A 364 -1.16 15.77 3.51
N GLU A 365 -2.37 16.25 3.23
CA GLU A 365 -3.36 16.63 4.27
C GLU A 365 -3.89 15.41 5.04
N GLU A 366 -4.14 14.27 4.37
CA GLU A 366 -4.64 13.06 5.04
C GLU A 366 -3.60 12.41 5.97
N ARG A 367 -2.30 12.59 5.67
CA ARG A 367 -1.20 12.17 6.56
C ARG A 367 -1.09 13.08 7.79
N ASN A 368 -1.27 14.39 7.63
CA ASN A 368 -1.29 15.35 8.75
C ASN A 368 -2.53 15.22 9.65
N LEU A 369 -3.67 14.77 9.11
CA LEU A 369 -4.91 14.52 9.87
C LEU A 369 -4.81 13.35 10.88
N SER A 370 -3.78 12.51 10.78
CA SER A 370 -3.59 11.37 11.69
C SER A 370 -2.99 11.76 13.05
N VAL A 371 -2.39 12.96 13.15
CA VAL A 371 -1.82 13.49 14.39
C VAL A 371 -2.77 14.55 14.97
N ILE A 372 -3.24 14.32 16.19
CA ILE A 372 -4.12 15.26 16.90
C ILE A 372 -3.29 16.46 17.39
N GLN A 373 -3.70 17.66 16.98
CA GLN A 373 -3.10 18.91 17.43
C GLN A 373 -3.72 19.34 18.75
N LEU A 374 -2.94 19.27 19.83
CA LEU A 374 -3.39 19.64 21.16
C LEU A 374 -3.12 21.12 21.44
N ASN A 375 -3.98 21.71 22.27
CA ASN A 375 -3.87 23.06 22.79
C ASN A 375 -4.53 23.13 24.18
N ILE A 376 -4.46 24.30 24.81
CA ILE A 376 -5.00 24.48 26.17
C ILE A 376 -6.52 24.20 26.31
N GLU A 377 -7.28 24.27 25.22
CA GLU A 377 -8.73 24.08 25.23
C GLU A 377 -9.12 22.61 25.10
N ASN A 378 -8.39 21.84 24.29
CA ASN A 378 -8.74 20.45 23.95
C ASN A 378 -7.86 19.38 24.64
N PHE A 379 -6.81 19.78 25.35
CA PHE A 379 -5.84 18.84 25.94
C PHE A 379 -6.49 17.88 26.94
N GLU A 380 -7.22 18.42 27.92
CA GLU A 380 -7.90 17.64 28.96
C GLU A 380 -8.94 16.68 28.38
N GLU A 381 -9.77 17.16 27.45
CA GLU A 381 -10.80 16.33 26.80
C GLU A 381 -10.16 15.14 26.07
N ASN A 382 -9.13 15.39 25.25
CA ASN A 382 -8.44 14.33 24.51
C ASN A 382 -7.71 13.34 25.43
N LEU A 383 -7.17 13.83 26.55
CA LEU A 383 -6.46 13.02 27.54
C LEU A 383 -7.41 12.09 28.31
N GLN A 384 -8.63 12.54 28.59
CA GLN A 384 -9.66 11.75 29.28
C GLN A 384 -10.42 10.80 28.34
N GLU A 385 -10.71 11.22 27.10
CA GLU A 385 -11.46 10.42 26.12
C GLU A 385 -10.61 9.25 25.57
N ALA A 386 -9.29 9.42 25.50
CA ALA A 386 -8.39 8.40 25.01
C ALA A 386 -8.10 7.32 26.07
N ASN A 387 -8.35 6.05 25.74
CA ASN A 387 -7.85 4.93 26.55
C ASN A 387 -6.32 4.97 26.62
N LEU A 388 -5.65 5.14 25.46
CA LEU A 388 -4.20 5.34 25.36
C LEU A 388 -3.90 6.47 24.37
N ILE A 389 -3.09 7.44 24.79
CA ILE A 389 -2.64 8.56 23.94
C ILE A 389 -1.14 8.76 24.07
N PHE A 390 -0.45 8.90 22.94
CA PHE A 390 0.98 9.15 22.87
C PHE A 390 1.24 10.55 22.32
N ILE A 391 1.87 11.40 23.13
CA ILE A 391 1.97 12.84 22.90
C ILE A 391 3.44 13.23 22.66
N LYS A 392 3.70 13.93 21.55
CA LYS A 392 4.97 14.64 21.31
C LYS A 392 4.86 16.10 21.76
N PHE A 393 5.64 16.47 22.75
CA PHE A 393 5.83 17.85 23.19
C PHE A 393 7.00 18.46 22.42
N PHE A 394 6.78 19.56 21.72
CA PHE A 394 7.77 20.13 20.81
C PHE A 394 7.83 21.66 20.83
N THR A 395 8.83 22.20 20.12
CA THR A 395 8.86 23.61 19.72
C THR A 395 9.13 23.75 18.22
N GLU A 396 8.45 24.67 17.55
CA GLU A 396 8.74 25.05 16.16
C GLU A 396 10.14 25.66 15.98
N LYS A 397 10.78 26.13 17.05
CA LYS A 397 12.12 26.74 17.02
C LYS A 397 13.26 25.73 17.16
N CYS A 398 12.97 24.51 17.62
CA CYS A 398 13.98 23.48 17.87
C CYS A 398 14.31 22.69 16.59
N PRO A 399 15.59 22.65 16.14
CA PRO A 399 15.98 21.86 14.97
C PRO A 399 15.68 20.37 15.09
N PHE A 400 15.85 19.79 16.28
CA PHE A 400 15.55 18.37 16.54
C PHE A 400 14.06 18.07 16.42
N SER A 401 13.19 18.97 16.91
CA SER A 401 11.74 18.87 16.75
C SER A 401 11.31 18.94 15.28
N LYS A 402 11.96 19.79 14.46
CA LYS A 402 11.72 19.82 13.01
C LYS A 402 12.13 18.52 12.34
N LYS A 403 13.29 17.97 12.71
CA LYS A 403 13.80 16.72 12.14
C LYS A 403 12.89 15.51 12.44
N ILE A 404 12.26 15.46 13.62
CA ILE A 404 11.39 14.34 13.99
C ILE A 404 9.95 14.46 13.49
N ALA A 405 9.51 15.64 13.06
CA ALA A 405 8.14 15.86 12.56
C ALA A 405 7.68 14.82 11.52
N PRO A 406 8.45 14.51 10.44
CA PRO A 406 8.03 13.48 9.48
C PRO A 406 7.94 12.08 10.09
N VAL A 407 8.88 11.72 10.97
CA VAL A 407 8.86 10.42 11.68
C VAL A 407 7.59 10.29 12.54
N TRP A 408 7.16 11.37 13.19
CA TRP A 408 5.95 11.37 14.02
C TRP A 408 4.67 11.14 13.21
N ILE A 409 4.62 11.64 11.97
CA ILE A 409 3.52 11.39 11.03
C ILE A 409 3.49 9.91 10.61
N ASP A 410 4.66 9.30 10.40
CA ASP A 410 4.75 7.87 10.07
C ASP A 410 4.30 6.99 11.24
N VAL A 411 4.58 7.39 12.48
CA VAL A 411 4.09 6.70 13.69
C VAL A 411 2.57 6.75 13.76
N ALA A 412 1.97 7.92 13.56
CA ALA A 412 0.52 8.08 13.51
C ALA A 412 -0.13 7.24 12.41
N SER A 413 0.47 7.24 11.22
CA SER A 413 0.04 6.41 10.09
C SER A 413 0.12 4.92 10.40
N SER A 414 1.19 4.48 11.08
CA SER A 414 1.41 3.07 11.44
C SER A 414 0.44 2.57 12.52
N LEU A 415 -0.05 3.45 13.40
CA LEU A 415 -0.96 3.12 14.49
C LEU A 415 -2.43 3.39 14.18
N LYS A 416 -2.75 4.10 13.08
CA LYS A 416 -4.11 4.40 12.60
C LYS A 416 -5.00 3.15 12.48
N THR A 417 -4.43 2.00 12.13
CA THR A 417 -5.17 0.73 11.98
C THR A 417 -5.63 0.14 13.30
N SER A 418 -4.88 0.37 14.39
CA SER A 418 -5.17 -0.23 15.70
C SER A 418 -6.40 0.37 16.37
N HIS A 419 -6.72 1.66 16.12
CA HIS A 419 -7.70 2.46 16.87
C HIS A 419 -7.51 2.48 18.40
N GLU A 420 -6.47 1.81 18.91
CA GLU A 420 -6.21 1.61 20.34
C GLU A 420 -5.30 2.69 20.93
N VAL A 421 -4.53 3.37 20.08
CA VAL A 421 -3.60 4.44 20.49
C VAL A 421 -3.88 5.71 19.69
N LYS A 422 -4.26 6.79 20.36
CA LYS A 422 -4.33 8.14 19.75
C LYS A 422 -2.93 8.75 19.69
N ILE A 423 -2.52 9.31 18.56
CA ILE A 423 -1.24 10.00 18.40
C ILE A 423 -1.48 11.50 18.33
N ALA A 424 -0.75 12.26 19.14
CA ALA A 424 -0.97 13.68 19.31
C ALA A 424 0.34 14.47 19.46
N GLU A 425 0.25 15.79 19.31
CA GLU A 425 1.37 16.69 19.55
C GLU A 425 0.93 18.01 20.20
N LEU A 426 1.80 18.61 21.00
CA LEU A 426 1.56 19.87 21.72
C LEU A 426 2.76 20.81 21.55
N GLU A 427 2.49 22.01 21.04
CA GLU A 427 3.49 23.08 20.93
C GLU A 427 3.66 23.82 22.27
N CYS A 428 4.84 23.67 22.88
CA CYS A 428 5.07 24.14 24.24
C CYS A 428 5.31 25.64 24.37
N ILE A 429 5.75 26.35 23.31
CA ILE A 429 5.86 27.82 23.37
C ILE A 429 4.47 28.45 23.52
N LYS A 430 3.45 27.89 22.85
CA LYS A 430 2.07 28.37 22.89
C LYS A 430 1.32 27.86 24.13
N ASN A 431 1.70 26.70 24.65
CA ASN A 431 0.99 26.00 25.74
C ASN A 431 1.88 25.75 26.96
N LYS A 432 2.65 26.77 27.38
CA LYS A 432 3.68 26.64 28.43
C LYS A 432 3.17 26.01 29.73
N LYS A 433 1.98 26.41 30.20
CA LYS A 433 1.38 25.91 31.44
C LYS A 433 1.28 24.38 31.48
N ILE A 434 0.85 23.76 30.37
CA ILE A 434 0.72 22.31 30.27
C ILE A 434 2.10 21.66 30.27
N CYS A 435 3.05 22.20 29.50
CA CYS A 435 4.39 21.61 29.42
C CYS A 435 5.15 21.70 30.75
N ASP A 436 4.96 22.79 31.52
CA ASP A 436 5.51 22.94 32.87
C ASP A 436 4.88 21.90 33.83
N GLU A 437 3.57 21.68 33.76
CA GLU A 437 2.84 20.70 34.58
C GLU A 437 3.32 19.26 34.36
N PHE A 438 3.64 18.88 33.13
CA PHE A 438 4.17 17.56 32.78
C PHE A 438 5.72 17.48 32.79
N ASN A 439 6.40 18.46 33.39
CA ASN A 439 7.86 18.51 33.54
C ASN A 439 8.63 18.36 32.21
N VAL A 440 8.19 19.02 31.15
CA VAL A 440 8.84 18.99 29.83
C VAL A 440 9.97 20.03 29.78
N ASN A 441 11.19 19.58 30.03
CA ASN A 441 12.38 20.45 30.11
C ASN A 441 13.24 20.48 28.83
N SER A 442 12.98 19.59 27.87
CA SER A 442 13.73 19.46 26.61
C SER A 442 12.80 19.13 25.45
N PHE A 443 13.23 19.47 24.23
CA PHE A 443 12.40 19.28 23.04
C PHE A 443 13.16 18.53 21.93
N PRO A 444 12.54 17.54 21.27
CA PRO A 444 11.21 17.00 21.56
C PRO A 444 11.21 16.07 22.79
N THR A 445 10.09 15.98 23.49
CA THR A 445 9.84 14.99 24.56
C THR A 445 8.59 14.18 24.22
N PHE A 446 8.61 12.87 24.45
CA PHE A 446 7.49 11.99 24.11
C PHE A 446 6.98 11.26 25.36
N LYS A 447 5.71 11.44 25.69
CA LYS A 447 5.08 10.84 26.87
C LYS A 447 3.80 10.13 26.48
N ILE A 448 3.59 8.96 27.06
CA ILE A 448 2.38 8.16 26.84
C ILE A 448 1.51 8.17 28.09
N PHE A 449 0.20 8.27 27.85
CA PHE A 449 -0.81 8.40 28.88
C PHE A 449 -1.88 7.33 28.69
N LYS A 450 -2.39 6.81 29.80
CA LYS A 450 -3.49 5.84 29.82
C LYS A 450 -4.58 6.32 30.77
N ASN A 451 -5.81 6.43 30.27
CA ASN A 451 -6.97 6.88 31.05
C ASN A 451 -6.69 8.13 31.88
N GLY A 452 -6.20 9.19 31.24
CA GLY A 452 -5.93 10.46 31.92
C GLY A 452 -4.57 10.57 32.64
N LYS A 453 -3.77 9.50 32.77
CA LYS A 453 -2.55 9.49 33.60
C LYS A 453 -1.29 9.20 32.80
N GLU A 454 -0.21 9.93 33.09
CA GLU A 454 1.12 9.63 32.53
C GLU A 454 1.59 8.27 33.05
N ILE A 455 1.99 7.37 32.13
CA ILE A 455 2.50 6.04 32.51
C ILE A 455 3.98 5.86 32.20
N SER A 456 4.51 6.55 31.18
CA SER A 456 5.93 6.48 30.81
C SER A 456 6.35 7.63 29.89
N THR A 457 7.64 7.96 29.95
CA THR A 457 8.33 8.82 28.97
C THR A 457 9.19 7.93 28.06
N PHE A 458 9.28 8.24 26.76
CA PHE A 458 10.16 7.53 25.83
C PHE A 458 11.59 8.07 25.94
N ASP A 459 12.54 7.18 26.15
CA ASP A 459 13.96 7.50 26.28
C ASP A 459 14.63 7.50 24.90
N THR A 460 14.83 8.70 24.34
CA THR A 460 15.44 8.90 23.03
C THR A 460 16.94 8.59 22.99
N GLU A 461 17.63 8.62 24.14
CA GLU A 461 19.06 8.31 24.20
C GLU A 461 19.28 6.79 24.17
N LYS A 462 18.39 6.05 24.83
CA LYS A 462 18.45 4.59 24.90
C LYS A 462 17.86 3.91 23.67
N PHE A 463 16.79 4.47 23.11
CA PHE A 463 16.06 3.88 21.99
C PHE A 463 15.97 4.93 20.88
N ASN A 464 16.86 4.82 19.87
CA ASN A 464 16.89 5.71 18.70
C ASN A 464 15.48 6.15 18.26
N ALA A 465 15.25 7.46 18.15
CA ALA A 465 13.96 8.05 17.82
C ALA A 465 13.58 7.81 16.34
N ASN A 466 13.07 6.61 16.07
CA ASN A 466 12.59 6.16 14.76
C ASN A 466 11.17 5.55 14.86
N THR A 467 10.52 5.37 13.71
CA THR A 467 9.12 4.90 13.63
C THR A 467 8.91 3.55 14.31
N GLU A 468 9.81 2.59 14.09
CA GLU A 468 9.69 1.23 14.64
C GLU A 468 9.72 1.23 16.18
N ASN A 469 10.68 1.96 16.78
CA ASN A 469 10.83 2.02 18.22
C ASN A 469 9.65 2.74 18.89
N PHE A 470 9.15 3.82 18.30
CA PHE A 470 7.95 4.50 18.80
C PHE A 470 6.71 3.60 18.75
N VAL A 471 6.50 2.89 17.63
CA VAL A 471 5.38 1.96 17.48
C VAL A 471 5.48 0.81 18.48
N LYS A 472 6.67 0.23 18.65
CA LYS A 472 6.91 -0.85 19.63
C LYS A 472 6.68 -0.39 21.05
N PHE A 473 7.17 0.80 21.40
CA PHE A 473 6.94 1.41 22.71
C PHE A 473 5.44 1.63 22.97
N ALA A 474 4.72 2.27 22.05
CA ALA A 474 3.28 2.50 22.19
C ALA A 474 2.48 1.20 22.33
N LYS A 475 2.77 0.20 21.49
CA LYS A 475 2.11 -1.12 21.53
C LYS A 475 2.37 -1.89 22.82
N SER A 476 3.47 -1.63 23.53
CA SER A 476 3.76 -2.32 24.79
C SER A 476 2.77 -2.01 25.92
N PHE A 477 2.00 -0.92 25.79
CA PHE A 477 1.00 -0.47 26.77
C PHE A 477 -0.45 -0.80 26.37
N ILE A 478 -0.65 -1.38 25.18
CA ILE A 478 -1.93 -1.95 24.78
C ILE A 478 -2.17 -3.19 25.66
N ASP A 479 -3.32 -3.24 26.32
CA ASP A 479 -3.67 -4.40 27.12
C ASP A 479 -3.70 -5.63 26.21
N LYS A 480 -2.85 -6.62 26.51
CA LYS A 480 -3.02 -7.96 25.95
C LYS A 480 -4.34 -8.48 26.49
N LYS A 481 -5.45 -8.23 25.79
CA LYS A 481 -6.68 -8.97 25.98
C LYS A 481 -6.33 -10.41 25.63
N VAL A 482 -6.04 -11.16 26.69
CA VAL A 482 -5.58 -12.54 26.65
C VAL A 482 -6.43 -13.30 25.66
N GLU A 483 -5.72 -13.92 24.71
CA GLU A 483 -6.09 -15.14 23.99
C GLU A 483 -6.76 -16.13 24.94
N ASN A 484 -8.05 -15.96 25.19
CA ASN A 484 -8.91 -16.95 25.84
C ASN A 484 -10.26 -17.10 25.13
N LEU A 485 -10.38 -16.54 23.92
CA LEU A 485 -11.52 -16.76 23.03
C LEU A 485 -11.19 -17.68 21.84
N GLN A 486 -9.93 -18.10 21.65
CA GLN A 486 -9.55 -19.08 20.61
C GLN A 486 -9.26 -20.51 21.13
N ILE A 487 -9.27 -20.75 22.44
CA ILE A 487 -9.09 -22.11 23.01
C ILE A 487 -10.45 -22.81 23.23
N ASN A 488 -11.55 -22.07 23.37
CA ASN A 488 -12.89 -22.65 23.60
C ASN A 488 -13.66 -22.99 22.31
N SER A 489 -13.25 -22.53 21.13
CA SER A 489 -13.88 -22.93 19.85
C SER A 489 -13.33 -24.26 19.32
N LYS A 490 -12.05 -24.60 19.58
CA LYS A 490 -11.46 -25.88 19.17
C LYS A 490 -11.93 -27.07 20.01
N LYS A 491 -12.30 -26.88 21.28
CA LYS A 491 -12.89 -27.94 22.11
C LYS A 491 -14.38 -28.20 21.85
N SER A 492 -15.12 -27.23 21.30
CA SER A 492 -16.53 -27.41 20.96
C SER A 492 -16.74 -28.07 19.59
N PHE A 493 -15.82 -27.89 18.64
CA PHE A 493 -15.93 -28.51 17.30
C PHE A 493 -15.56 -30.00 17.29
N ALA A 494 -14.67 -30.44 18.17
CA ALA A 494 -14.28 -31.85 18.30
C ALA A 494 -15.34 -32.73 18.99
N LYS A 495 -16.41 -32.15 19.53
CA LYS A 495 -17.48 -32.88 20.24
C LYS A 495 -18.76 -33.07 19.41
N CYS A 496 -18.80 -32.57 18.17
CA CYS A 496 -19.89 -32.76 17.21
C CYS A 496 -19.52 -33.68 16.02
N LEU A 497 -18.30 -34.22 15.98
CA LEU A 497 -17.81 -35.13 14.94
C LEU A 497 -17.24 -36.45 15.50
N GLY A 498 -17.67 -36.83 16.72
CA GLY A 498 -17.36 -38.11 17.34
C GLY A 498 -18.65 -38.82 17.74
#